data_AF-R6EKT9-F1
#
_entry.id   AF-R6EKT9-F1
#
_cell.length_a   1.000
_cell.length_b   1.000
_cell.length_c   1.000
_cell.angle_alpha   90.00
_cell.angle_beta   90.00
_cell.angle_gamma   90.00
#
_symmetry.space_group_name_H-M   'P 1'
#
loop_
_entity.id
_entity.type
_entity.pdbx_description
1 polymer ?
#
loop_
_entity_poly.entity_id
_entity_poly.type
_entity_poly.pdbx_seq_one_letter_code
_entity_poly.pdbx_strand_id
1 'polypeptide(L)'
;MKKYRVREKSLAWHIVRAKKPLQIIGMSIAILAIFAGMSAAAADELETYKLAYANAQIEEDVKPAEKAAETGTQKPKTVSEWTSIGEFKLTAYCPCEKCCGIWAKNRPNGIVYTASGAKAEAGKTIAVDPDVIPYGTEVKIGDHTYIAQDTGGAIKGSKIDVYYDDHSAALKHGVKYAEVMVKAGEV
;
A
#
# COMPACT_ATOMS: atom_id res chain seq x y z
N MET A 1 -26.78 -5.47 42.09
CA MET A 1 -27.22 -5.10 40.72
C MET A 1 -26.49 -3.83 40.29
N LYS A 2 -25.51 -3.93 39.39
CA LYS A 2 -24.69 -2.78 38.96
C LYS A 2 -25.33 -2.15 37.70
N LYS A 3 -25.81 -0.91 37.83
CA LYS A 3 -26.39 -0.11 36.74
C LYS A 3 -25.29 0.21 35.71
N TYR A 4 -25.45 -0.27 34.47
CA TYR A 4 -24.64 0.19 33.34
C TYR A 4 -25.21 1.52 32.83
N ARG A 5 -24.37 2.55 32.85
CA ARG A 5 -24.67 3.88 32.33
C ARG A 5 -24.18 3.92 30.88
N VAL A 6 -25.12 3.95 29.93
CA VAL A 6 -24.81 4.15 28.51
C VAL A 6 -24.21 5.54 28.38
N ARG A 7 -22.97 5.63 27.91
CA ARG A 7 -22.28 6.91 27.69
C ARG A 7 -22.45 7.25 26.21
N GLU A 8 -23.48 8.04 25.91
CA GLU A 8 -23.67 8.64 24.59
C GLU A 8 -22.42 9.45 24.22
N LYS A 9 -21.76 9.09 23.12
CA LYS A 9 -20.67 9.88 22.56
C LYS A 9 -21.29 10.97 21.69
N SER A 10 -21.36 12.15 22.31
CA SER A 10 -21.67 13.46 21.76
C SER A 10 -21.01 13.70 20.40
N LEU A 11 -21.86 14.02 19.41
CA LEU A 11 -21.52 14.63 18.14
C LEU A 11 -21.12 16.09 18.39
N ALA A 12 -19.83 16.39 18.45
CA ALA A 12 -19.32 17.76 18.44
C ALA A 12 -17.82 17.78 18.08
N TRP A 13 -17.49 17.72 16.79
CA TRP A 13 -16.16 18.09 16.29
C TRP A 13 -16.21 19.56 15.86
N HIS A 14 -15.94 20.47 16.79
CA HIS A 14 -15.68 21.87 16.49
C HIS A 14 -14.24 22.03 16.00
N ILE A 15 -14.12 22.31 14.70
CA ILE A 15 -13.27 23.31 14.03
C ILE A 15 -12.18 23.96 14.92
N VAL A 16 -10.92 23.91 14.47
CA VAL A 16 -10.07 25.10 14.15
C VAL A 16 -8.68 24.69 13.61
N ARG A 17 -8.38 25.22 12.41
CA ARG A 17 -7.08 25.57 11.78
C ARG A 17 -6.06 24.44 11.51
N ALA A 18 -5.35 24.41 10.37
CA ALA A 18 -4.86 25.53 9.56
C ALA A 18 -4.71 25.15 8.06
N LYS A 19 -5.12 26.08 7.18
CA LYS A 19 -4.59 26.21 5.82
C LYS A 19 -3.10 26.54 5.89
N LYS A 20 -2.26 25.85 5.11
CA LYS A 20 -1.04 26.42 4.50
C LYS A 20 -0.76 25.79 3.12
N PRO A 21 -0.11 26.55 2.23
CA PRO A 21 -0.55 26.73 0.85
C PRO A 21 0.29 25.94 -0.17
N LEU A 22 -0.37 25.71 -1.30
CA LEU A 22 0.19 25.36 -2.60
C LEU A 22 1.22 26.45 -2.99
N GLN A 23 2.51 26.15 -2.82
CA GLN A 23 3.62 26.78 -3.54
C GLN A 23 4.17 25.64 -4.39
N ILE A 24 4.15 25.69 -5.71
CA ILE A 24 5.17 26.33 -6.54
C ILE A 24 4.63 26.22 -7.98
N ILE A 25 4.27 27.34 -8.62
CA ILE A 25 4.53 27.76 -10.03
C ILE A 25 4.01 29.22 -10.05
N GLY A 26 4.83 30.26 -9.95
CA GLY A 26 5.79 30.65 -10.98
C GLY A 26 5.10 31.61 -11.97
N MET A 27 5.17 32.90 -11.65
CA MET A 27 5.15 34.05 -12.59
C MET A 27 3.84 34.44 -13.32
N SER A 28 3.26 35.54 -12.82
CA SER A 28 3.09 36.80 -13.57
C SER A 28 2.41 36.78 -14.94
N ILE A 29 1.08 36.85 -14.97
CA ILE A 29 0.38 37.59 -16.04
C ILE A 29 0.10 38.98 -15.52
N ALA A 30 1.16 39.80 -15.52
CA ALA A 30 1.03 41.25 -15.57
C ALA A 30 0.77 41.64 -17.02
N ILE A 31 -0.41 41.34 -17.55
CA ILE A 31 -0.92 41.93 -18.79
C ILE A 31 -2.42 42.22 -18.59
N LEU A 32 -2.71 43.15 -17.69
CA LEU A 32 -3.96 43.89 -17.66
C LEU A 32 -3.63 45.38 -17.45
N ALA A 33 -3.05 45.98 -18.49
CA ALA A 33 -3.09 47.42 -18.73
C ALA A 33 -3.39 47.56 -20.23
N ILE A 34 -4.66 47.85 -20.58
CA ILE A 34 -5.08 49.15 -21.10
C ILE A 34 -4.09 49.66 -22.16
N PHE A 35 -4.49 49.69 -23.43
CA PHE A 35 -4.62 50.93 -24.20
C PHE A 35 -5.11 50.60 -25.62
N ALA A 36 -6.16 51.30 -26.01
CA ALA A 36 -6.66 51.35 -27.37
C ALA A 36 -5.56 51.83 -28.33
N GLY A 37 -5.48 51.21 -29.51
CA GLY A 37 -4.63 51.66 -30.62
C GLY A 37 -3.43 50.77 -30.91
N MET A 38 -3.64 49.47 -31.16
CA MET A 38 -2.59 48.66 -31.79
C MET A 38 -2.56 48.95 -33.29
N SER A 39 -1.53 49.66 -33.72
CA SER A 39 -1.14 49.70 -35.13
C SER A 39 -0.71 48.30 -35.58
N ALA A 40 -0.77 48.05 -36.89
CA ALA A 40 -0.50 46.74 -37.51
C ALA A 40 0.90 46.14 -37.18
N ALA A 41 1.81 46.92 -36.60
CA ALA A 41 3.13 46.45 -36.17
C ALA A 41 3.14 45.67 -34.84
N ALA A 42 2.12 45.81 -33.98
CA ALA A 42 2.06 45.13 -32.68
C ALA A 42 1.48 43.70 -32.74
N ALA A 43 0.94 43.30 -33.89
CA ALA A 43 0.47 41.92 -34.11
C ALA A 43 1.65 40.98 -34.44
N ASP A 44 2.70 41.50 -35.08
CA ASP A 44 3.90 40.75 -35.45
C ASP A 44 4.73 40.35 -34.22
N GLU A 45 4.77 41.21 -33.19
CA GLU A 45 5.43 40.94 -31.90
C GLU A 45 4.71 39.84 -31.08
N LEU A 46 3.38 39.71 -31.22
CA LEU A 46 2.62 38.63 -30.57
C LEU A 46 2.82 37.28 -31.27
N GLU A 47 2.99 37.29 -32.60
CA GLU A 47 3.20 36.07 -33.39
C GLU A 47 4.62 35.51 -33.22
N THR A 48 5.62 36.39 -33.17
CA THR A 48 6.99 36.02 -32.76
C THR A 48 7.04 35.48 -31.34
N TYR A 49 6.26 36.05 -30.40
CA TYR A 49 6.17 35.51 -29.03
C TYR A 49 5.53 34.11 -28.98
N LYS A 50 4.45 33.87 -29.73
CA LYS A 50 3.79 32.55 -29.80
C LYS A 50 4.70 31.48 -30.43
N LEU A 51 5.44 31.82 -31.49
CA LEU A 51 6.38 30.92 -32.15
C LEU A 51 7.59 30.60 -31.26
N ALA A 52 8.14 31.60 -30.57
CA ALA A 52 9.22 31.39 -29.60
C ALA A 52 8.78 30.46 -28.46
N TYR A 53 7.55 30.61 -27.96
CA TYR A 53 7.01 29.76 -26.90
C TYR A 53 6.77 28.31 -27.37
N ALA A 54 6.28 28.13 -28.59
CA ALA A 54 6.08 26.80 -29.18
C ALA A 54 7.41 26.07 -29.43
N ASN A 55 8.43 26.77 -29.95
CA ASN A 55 9.75 26.19 -30.18
C ASN A 55 10.49 25.84 -28.88
N ALA A 56 10.35 26.66 -27.83
CA ALA A 56 10.92 26.37 -26.52
C ALA A 56 10.32 25.12 -25.84
N GLN A 57 9.03 24.84 -26.08
CA GLN A 57 8.40 23.60 -25.60
C GLN A 57 8.87 22.35 -26.38
N ILE A 58 9.16 22.49 -27.68
CA ILE A 58 9.69 21.39 -28.50
C ILE A 58 11.15 21.04 -28.10
N GLU A 59 11.96 22.01 -27.69
CA GLU A 59 13.34 21.75 -27.26
C GLU A 59 13.44 21.04 -25.89
N GLU A 60 12.44 21.15 -25.02
CA GLU A 60 12.42 20.43 -23.73
C GLU A 60 12.10 18.93 -23.92
N ASP A 61 11.26 18.60 -24.91
CA ASP A 61 10.84 17.23 -25.23
C ASP A 61 11.83 16.45 -26.11
N VAL A 62 12.77 17.13 -26.78
CA VAL A 62 13.76 16.51 -27.68
C VAL A 62 15.18 16.78 -27.18
N LYS A 63 15.47 16.37 -25.93
CA LYS A 63 16.85 16.24 -25.45
C LYS A 63 17.41 14.89 -25.92
N PRO A 64 18.36 14.85 -26.89
CA PRO A 64 18.83 13.59 -27.45
C PRO A 64 19.77 12.88 -26.45
N ALA A 65 19.29 11.79 -25.86
CA ALA A 65 20.15 10.76 -25.29
C ALA A 65 20.65 9.88 -26.44
N GLU A 66 21.76 10.26 -27.06
CA GLU A 66 22.41 9.40 -28.04
C GLU A 66 23.92 9.36 -27.78
N LYS A 67 24.34 8.36 -27.00
CA LYS A 67 25.64 7.75 -27.20
C LYS A 67 25.59 6.25 -26.91
N ALA A 68 25.85 5.53 -28.00
CA ALA A 68 26.37 4.17 -28.10
C ALA A 68 25.42 3.03 -27.73
N ALA A 69 24.94 2.40 -28.80
CA ALA A 69 24.50 1.03 -28.84
C ALA A 69 25.58 0.08 -28.29
N GLU A 70 25.21 -0.68 -27.26
CA GLU A 70 25.63 -2.06 -27.14
C GLU A 70 24.38 -2.93 -27.14
N THR A 71 24.29 -3.72 -28.20
CA THR A 71 23.25 -4.68 -28.48
C THR A 71 23.30 -5.82 -27.46
N GLY A 72 22.64 -5.63 -26.32
CA GLY A 72 22.23 -6.71 -25.44
C GLY A 72 20.80 -7.12 -25.81
N THR A 73 20.64 -8.32 -26.35
CA THR A 73 19.35 -8.99 -26.54
C THR A 73 18.58 -9.07 -25.23
N GLN A 74 17.74 -8.08 -24.93
CA GLN A 74 16.78 -8.18 -23.83
C GLN A 74 15.66 -9.12 -24.24
N LYS A 75 15.87 -10.40 -23.90
CA LYS A 75 14.82 -11.42 -23.79
C LYS A 75 13.65 -10.81 -22.99
N PRO A 76 12.39 -10.94 -23.43
CA PRO A 76 11.25 -10.36 -22.72
C PRO A 76 11.26 -10.85 -21.26
N LYS A 77 11.39 -9.91 -20.31
CA LYS A 77 11.14 -10.20 -18.90
C LYS A 77 9.67 -10.55 -18.78
N THR A 78 9.39 -11.84 -18.64
CA THR A 78 8.14 -12.34 -18.09
C THR A 78 7.87 -11.56 -16.79
N VAL A 79 6.82 -10.75 -16.76
CA VAL A 79 6.31 -10.15 -15.53
C VAL A 79 6.11 -11.28 -14.53
N SER A 80 6.89 -11.29 -13.45
CA SER A 80 6.73 -12.29 -12.40
C SER A 80 5.34 -12.13 -11.81
N GLU A 81 4.58 -13.22 -11.71
CA GLU A 81 3.23 -13.26 -11.11
C GLU A 81 3.19 -12.72 -9.67
N TRP A 82 4.35 -12.61 -9.04
CA TRP A 82 4.54 -12.22 -7.65
C TRP A 82 5.28 -10.88 -7.56
N THR A 83 4.79 -10.02 -6.67
CA THR A 83 5.39 -8.74 -6.27
C THR A 83 5.95 -8.88 -4.86
N SER A 84 7.23 -8.60 -4.69
CA SER A 84 7.88 -8.52 -3.39
C SER A 84 7.38 -7.29 -2.62
N ILE A 85 7.03 -7.48 -1.35
CA ILE A 85 6.59 -6.43 -0.43
C ILE A 85 7.57 -6.22 0.73
N GLY A 86 8.73 -6.89 0.70
CA GLY A 86 9.84 -6.73 1.62
C GLY A 86 10.00 -7.87 2.63
N GLU A 87 10.92 -7.67 3.57
CA GLU A 87 11.22 -8.63 4.63
C GLU A 87 10.22 -8.49 5.78
N PHE A 88 9.66 -9.63 6.21
CA PHE A 88 8.73 -9.68 7.33
C PHE A 88 9.26 -10.55 8.46
N LYS A 89 8.87 -10.20 9.68
CA LYS A 89 9.04 -11.06 10.84
C LYS A 89 7.94 -12.13 10.85
N LEU A 90 8.34 -13.39 10.83
CA LEU A 90 7.47 -14.54 10.87
C LEU A 90 7.47 -15.16 12.28
N THR A 91 6.28 -15.36 12.82
CA THR A 91 6.03 -16.14 14.04
C THR A 91 5.03 -17.25 13.75
N ALA A 92 4.69 -18.04 14.77
CA ALA A 92 3.67 -19.06 14.64
C ALA A 92 2.70 -19.08 15.84
N TYR A 93 1.46 -19.48 15.56
CA TYR A 93 0.42 -19.63 16.57
C TYR A 93 -0.37 -20.93 16.39
N CYS A 94 -1.04 -21.35 17.46
CA CYS A 94 -1.88 -22.55 17.51
C CYS A 94 -3.28 -22.27 18.03
N PRO A 95 -4.22 -23.22 17.86
CA PRO A 95 -5.54 -23.16 18.48
C PRO A 95 -5.55 -23.21 20.03
N CYS A 96 -4.40 -23.30 20.67
CA CYS A 96 -4.26 -23.40 22.12
C CYS A 96 -4.65 -22.08 22.84
N GLU A 97 -5.05 -22.15 24.12
CA GLU A 97 -5.36 -20.95 24.94
C GLU A 97 -4.17 -20.00 25.07
N LYS A 98 -2.94 -20.51 25.05
CA LYS A 98 -1.72 -19.70 25.15
C LYS A 98 -1.57 -18.71 23.99
N CYS A 99 -1.97 -19.13 22.78
CA CYS A 99 -1.85 -18.31 21.57
C CYS A 99 -3.12 -17.51 21.30
N CYS A 100 -4.30 -18.12 21.47
CA CYS A 100 -5.58 -17.50 21.12
C CYS A 100 -6.31 -16.84 22.31
N GLY A 101 -5.85 -17.03 23.54
CA GLY A 101 -6.49 -16.47 24.74
C GLY A 101 -7.97 -16.82 24.85
N ILE A 102 -8.81 -15.79 25.00
CA ILE A 102 -10.27 -15.95 25.11
C ILE A 102 -10.90 -16.61 23.87
N TRP A 103 -10.30 -16.46 22.69
CA TRP A 103 -10.78 -17.06 21.44
C TRP A 103 -10.62 -18.58 21.40
N ALA A 104 -9.77 -19.16 22.26
CA ALA A 104 -9.70 -20.61 22.41
C ALA A 104 -10.89 -21.17 23.24
N LYS A 105 -11.46 -20.37 24.15
CA LYS A 105 -12.49 -20.83 25.09
C LYS A 105 -13.90 -20.81 24.50
N ASN A 106 -14.14 -19.90 23.55
CA ASN A 106 -15.48 -19.63 23.02
C ASN A 106 -15.63 -20.11 21.57
N ARG A 107 -15.23 -21.36 21.28
CA ARG A 107 -15.33 -21.90 19.92
C ARG A 107 -16.68 -22.53 19.66
N PRO A 108 -17.48 -21.99 18.72
CA PRO A 108 -18.66 -22.70 18.26
C PRO A 108 -18.22 -24.02 17.61
N ASN A 109 -18.81 -25.12 18.07
CA ASN A 109 -18.58 -26.48 17.55
C ASN A 109 -17.11 -26.97 17.63
N GLY A 110 -16.28 -26.34 18.47
CA GLY A 110 -14.85 -26.67 18.58
C GLY A 110 -13.99 -26.23 17.38
N ILE A 111 -14.56 -25.46 16.44
CA ILE A 111 -13.86 -25.01 15.23
C ILE A 111 -13.11 -23.70 15.51
N VAL A 112 -11.91 -23.58 14.94
CA VAL A 112 -11.12 -22.35 14.94
C VAL A 112 -11.56 -21.49 13.75
N TYR A 113 -12.16 -20.35 14.05
CA TYR A 113 -12.50 -19.37 13.02
C TYR A 113 -11.50 -18.21 13.07
N THR A 114 -11.05 -17.82 11.89
CA THR A 114 -10.17 -16.66 11.66
C THR A 114 -10.97 -15.37 11.61
N ALA A 115 -10.29 -14.22 11.66
CA ALA A 115 -10.93 -12.91 11.54
C ALA A 115 -11.73 -12.70 10.24
N SER A 116 -11.36 -13.37 9.15
CA SER A 116 -12.14 -13.38 7.89
C SER A 116 -13.39 -14.27 7.93
N GLY A 117 -13.56 -15.08 8.99
CA GLY A 117 -14.64 -16.07 9.11
C GLY A 117 -14.30 -17.43 8.50
N ALA A 118 -13.15 -17.60 7.87
CA ALA A 118 -12.68 -18.90 7.38
C ALA A 118 -12.26 -19.81 8.54
N LYS A 119 -12.36 -21.13 8.35
CA LYS A 119 -11.78 -22.11 9.27
C LYS A 119 -10.24 -22.06 9.15
N ALA A 120 -9.55 -21.96 10.28
CA ALA A 120 -8.09 -21.99 10.28
C ALA A 120 -7.57 -23.37 9.87
N GLU A 121 -6.57 -23.38 8.99
CA GLU A 121 -6.02 -24.59 8.37
C GLU A 121 -4.49 -24.47 8.28
N ALA A 122 -3.75 -25.43 8.85
CA ALA A 122 -2.29 -25.42 8.83
C ALA A 122 -1.78 -25.54 7.39
N GLY A 123 -0.73 -24.78 7.07
CA GLY A 123 -0.22 -24.70 5.70
C GLY A 123 -1.05 -23.83 4.76
N LYS A 124 -2.07 -23.12 5.26
CA LYS A 124 -2.88 -22.20 4.44
C LYS A 124 -3.17 -20.89 5.16
N THR A 125 -3.58 -20.94 6.41
CA THR A 125 -3.98 -19.75 7.16
C THR A 125 -2.77 -19.01 7.71
N ILE A 126 -2.71 -17.71 7.46
CA ILE A 126 -1.79 -16.80 8.16
C ILE A 126 -2.57 -15.62 8.76
N ALA A 127 -2.06 -15.12 9.89
CA ALA A 127 -2.49 -13.88 10.49
C ALA A 127 -1.61 -12.72 10.02
N VAL A 128 -2.22 -11.63 9.59
CA VAL A 128 -1.52 -10.47 9.01
C VAL A 128 -2.04 -9.15 9.59
N ASP A 129 -1.41 -8.05 9.21
CA ASP A 129 -1.98 -6.71 9.36
C ASP A 129 -2.80 -6.33 8.11
N PRO A 130 -4.13 -6.21 8.19
CA PRO A 130 -4.98 -5.97 7.02
C PRO A 130 -4.72 -4.66 6.28
N ASP A 131 -4.12 -3.68 6.96
CA ASP A 131 -3.73 -2.39 6.36
C ASP A 131 -2.49 -2.52 5.46
N VAL A 132 -1.74 -3.62 5.57
CA VAL A 132 -0.55 -3.94 4.76
C VAL A 132 -0.81 -5.08 3.79
N ILE A 133 -1.48 -6.13 4.26
CA ILE A 133 -1.86 -7.31 3.46
C ILE A 133 -3.36 -7.51 3.66
N PRO A 134 -4.21 -7.13 2.70
CA PRO A 134 -5.65 -7.33 2.79
C PRO A 134 -6.02 -8.81 2.99
N TYR A 135 -7.21 -9.06 3.55
CA TYR A 135 -7.70 -10.44 3.63
C TYR A 135 -7.98 -11.02 2.24
N GLY A 136 -7.72 -12.31 2.10
CA GLY A 136 -7.85 -13.05 0.84
C GLY A 136 -6.60 -13.04 -0.03
N THR A 137 -5.65 -12.13 0.21
CA THR A 137 -4.39 -12.06 -0.52
C THR A 137 -3.62 -13.37 -0.43
N GLU A 138 -3.12 -13.85 -1.58
CA GLU A 138 -2.20 -14.97 -1.65
C GLU A 138 -0.79 -14.47 -1.31
N VAL A 139 -0.16 -15.08 -0.30
CA VAL A 139 1.11 -14.61 0.27
C VAL A 139 2.17 -15.69 0.14
N LYS A 140 3.17 -15.51 -0.72
CA LYS A 140 4.27 -16.45 -0.90
C LYS A 140 5.43 -16.13 0.04
N ILE A 141 5.85 -17.15 0.79
CA ILE A 141 6.98 -17.10 1.73
C ILE A 141 7.90 -18.27 1.39
N GLY A 142 9.08 -17.99 0.84
CA GLY A 142 9.92 -19.01 0.23
C GLY A 142 9.17 -19.74 -0.90
N ASP A 143 9.02 -21.05 -0.76
CA ASP A 143 8.34 -21.91 -1.74
C ASP A 143 6.87 -22.18 -1.42
N HIS A 144 6.35 -21.67 -0.30
CA HIS A 144 4.99 -21.96 0.18
C HIS A 144 4.05 -20.77 0.00
N THR A 145 2.82 -21.02 -0.44
CA THR A 145 1.77 -20.00 -0.60
C THR A 145 0.72 -20.04 0.53
N TYR A 146 0.67 -18.91 1.21
CA TYR A 146 -0.23 -18.36 2.24
C TYR A 146 -1.59 -17.90 1.71
N ILE A 147 -2.64 -17.88 2.56
CA ILE A 147 -3.79 -16.99 2.40
C ILE A 147 -3.95 -16.14 3.67
N ALA A 148 -3.97 -14.82 3.49
CA ALA A 148 -4.27 -13.86 4.54
C ALA A 148 -5.73 -13.99 5.01
N GLN A 149 -5.96 -14.68 6.13
CA GLN A 149 -7.31 -14.98 6.62
C GLN A 149 -7.55 -14.50 8.05
N ASP A 150 -6.48 -14.29 8.82
CA ASP A 150 -6.58 -13.98 10.25
C ASP A 150 -5.87 -12.68 10.63
N THR A 151 -6.08 -12.23 11.86
CA THR A 151 -5.31 -11.12 12.46
C THR A 151 -5.10 -11.33 13.94
N GLY A 152 -4.19 -10.56 14.53
CA GLY A 152 -3.94 -10.56 15.97
C GLY A 152 -3.54 -9.17 16.44
N GLY A 153 -3.86 -8.84 17.70
CA GLY A 153 -3.53 -7.52 18.26
C GLY A 153 -2.04 -7.17 18.21
N ALA A 154 -1.17 -8.18 18.22
CA ALA A 154 0.28 -8.02 18.12
C ALA A 154 0.84 -8.13 16.68
N ILE A 155 -0.02 -8.45 15.70
CA ILE A 155 0.35 -8.64 14.29
C ILE A 155 0.06 -7.32 13.56
N LYS A 156 1.11 -6.50 13.42
CA LYS A 156 1.06 -5.13 12.92
C LYS A 156 2.28 -4.85 12.05
N GLY A 157 2.09 -4.10 10.97
CA GLY A 157 3.12 -3.78 9.98
C GLY A 157 3.68 -5.04 9.30
N SER A 158 5.00 -5.10 9.15
CA SER A 158 5.73 -6.20 8.51
C SER A 158 5.87 -7.45 9.42
N LYS A 159 4.76 -7.94 9.96
CA LYS A 159 4.71 -9.16 10.78
C LYS A 159 3.62 -10.10 10.31
N ILE A 160 3.93 -11.39 10.26
CA ILE A 160 3.00 -12.47 9.92
C ILE A 160 3.08 -13.56 10.99
N ASP A 161 1.92 -14.11 11.37
CA ASP A 161 1.82 -15.28 12.25
C ASP A 161 1.29 -16.47 11.47
N VAL A 162 2.06 -17.56 11.38
CA VAL A 162 1.66 -18.76 10.64
C VAL A 162 0.85 -19.69 11.53
N TYR A 163 -0.32 -20.13 11.05
CA TYR A 163 -1.17 -21.06 11.80
C TYR A 163 -0.62 -22.49 11.74
N TYR A 164 -0.61 -23.14 12.89
CA TYR A 164 -0.31 -24.56 13.06
C TYR A 164 -1.40 -25.25 13.89
N ASP A 165 -1.67 -26.51 13.60
CA ASP A 165 -2.67 -27.29 14.35
C ASP A 165 -2.24 -27.61 15.77
N ASP A 166 -0.93 -27.74 16.01
CA ASP A 166 -0.38 -28.13 17.30
C ASP A 166 0.64 -27.11 17.85
N HIS A 167 0.64 -26.97 19.18
CA HIS A 167 1.50 -26.02 19.87
C HIS A 167 2.99 -26.36 19.73
N SER A 168 3.33 -27.65 19.62
CA SER A 168 4.72 -28.06 19.53
C SER A 168 5.33 -27.68 18.17
N ALA A 169 4.56 -27.76 17.08
CA ALA A 169 4.95 -27.35 15.74
C ALA A 169 5.06 -25.83 15.65
N ALA A 170 4.13 -25.08 16.27
CA ALA A 170 4.25 -23.63 16.38
C ALA A 170 5.54 -23.22 17.10
N LEU A 171 5.90 -23.89 18.21
CA LEU A 171 7.15 -23.63 18.92
C LEU A 171 8.39 -24.00 18.09
N LYS A 172 8.35 -25.11 17.34
CA LYS A 172 9.43 -25.53 16.44
C LYS A 172 9.61 -24.57 15.27
N HIS A 173 8.55 -23.88 14.83
CA HIS A 173 8.69 -22.82 13.83
C HIS A 173 9.61 -21.70 14.35
N GLY A 174 9.46 -21.28 15.60
CA GLY A 174 10.28 -20.24 16.20
C GLY A 174 10.02 -18.87 15.59
N VAL A 175 11.04 -18.02 15.56
CA VAL A 175 10.99 -16.69 14.92
C VAL A 175 11.92 -16.68 13.73
N LYS A 176 11.41 -16.26 12.57
CA LYS A 176 12.17 -16.18 11.33
C LYS A 176 11.96 -14.84 10.65
N TYR A 177 12.84 -14.53 9.71
CA TYR A 177 12.71 -13.40 8.82
C TYR A 177 12.79 -13.93 7.39
N ALA A 178 11.88 -13.49 6.53
CA ALA A 178 11.87 -13.89 5.15
C ALA A 178 11.28 -12.79 4.28
N GLU A 179 11.70 -12.79 3.02
CA GLU A 179 11.06 -12.02 1.97
C GLU A 179 9.63 -12.52 1.76
N VAL A 180 8.69 -11.59 1.69
CA VAL A 180 7.28 -11.86 1.44
C VAL A 180 6.91 -11.32 0.07
N MET A 181 6.24 -12.17 -0.70
CA MET A 181 5.68 -11.79 -1.97
C MET A 181 4.18 -11.97 -1.96
N VAL A 182 3.46 -11.15 -2.71
CA VAL A 182 2.02 -11.27 -2.92
C VAL A 182 1.73 -11.31 -4.41
N LYS A 183 0.56 -11.83 -4.79
CA LYS A 183 0.19 -11.89 -6.20
C LYS A 183 0.09 -10.47 -6.77
N ALA A 184 0.56 -10.30 -8.01
CA ALA A 184 0.60 -8.99 -8.66
C ALA A 184 -0.81 -8.36 -8.70
N GLY A 185 -0.95 -7.17 -8.09
CA GLY A 185 -2.20 -6.41 -8.05
C GLY A 185 -3.08 -6.62 -6.81
N GLU A 186 -2.64 -7.37 -5.79
CA GLU A 186 -3.40 -7.62 -4.56
C GLU A 186 -3.08 -6.69 -3.36
N VAL A 187 -2.08 -5.80 -3.51
CA VAL A 187 -1.64 -4.82 -2.48
C VAL A 187 -1.52 -3.42 -3.04
#